data_AF-A0A9X1F7Q2-F1
#
_entry.id   AF-A0A9X1F7Q2-F1
#
_cell.length_a   1.000
_cell.length_b   1.000
_cell.length_c   1.000
_cell.angle_alpha   90.00
_cell.angle_beta   90.00
_cell.angle_gamma   90.00
#
_symmetry.space_group_name_H-M   'P 1'
#
loop_
_entity.id
_entity.type
_entity.pdbx_description
1 polymer ?
#
loop_
_entity_poly.entity_id
_entity_poly.type
_entity_poly.pdbx_seq_one_letter_code
_entity_poly.pdbx_strand_id
1 'polypeptide(L)'
;MKYYIILLFLAFSLTSFAQKVEKKGKTYEVKNEKIFLNGEDITEILTIEERTTILKEAAIITEKSKVKIENTVVQKEEELKKVKERAELEKAKAKEEAEMAKMQKEKAQEEAEKAAKTKKRQEKEAKKLEKERKKAEKAAKKAEKERKRAEKALKKQEKLKSKYKKAQEKLSKTQKKYQKLKKKGKLSPVDEEKWLEKIEKLSENVEKAKERL
;
A
#
# COMPACT_ATOMS: atom_id res chain seq x y z
N MET A 1 20.47 13.87 -49.25
CA MET A 1 19.02 14.23 -49.28
C MET A 1 18.74 15.72 -49.11
N LYS A 2 19.45 16.45 -48.24
CA LYS A 2 19.13 17.86 -47.89
C LYS A 2 19.29 18.87 -49.05
N TYR A 3 20.24 18.66 -49.95
CA TYR A 3 20.50 19.57 -51.09
C TYR A 3 19.58 19.36 -52.29
N TYR A 4 19.00 18.17 -52.46
CA TYR A 4 18.09 17.86 -53.57
C TYR A 4 16.77 18.64 -53.46
N ILE A 5 16.29 18.89 -52.23
CA ILE A 5 15.10 19.71 -52.00
C ILE A 5 15.37 21.16 -52.41
N ILE A 6 16.56 21.71 -52.09
CA ILE A 6 16.94 23.07 -52.48
C ILE A 6 17.09 23.19 -54.01
N LEU A 7 17.68 22.18 -54.66
CA LEU A 7 17.88 22.15 -56.11
C LEU A 7 16.55 21.99 -56.88
N LEU A 8 15.59 21.26 -56.32
CA LEU A 8 14.22 21.15 -56.83
C LEU A 8 13.47 22.49 -56.76
N PHE A 9 13.61 23.23 -55.65
CA PHE A 9 13.02 24.57 -55.50
C PHE A 9 13.66 25.61 -56.42
N LEU A 10 14.97 25.49 -56.71
CA LEU A 10 15.67 26.38 -57.64
C LEU A 10 15.24 26.14 -59.10
N ALA A 11 15.04 24.88 -59.51
CA ALA A 11 14.59 24.54 -60.85
C ALA A 11 13.16 25.03 -61.16
N PHE A 12 12.29 25.11 -60.15
CA PHE A 12 10.91 25.59 -60.33
C PHE A 12 10.81 27.11 -60.54
N SER A 13 11.88 27.87 -60.26
CA SER A 13 11.90 29.33 -60.41
C SER A 13 12.15 29.83 -61.84
N LEU A 14 12.51 28.94 -62.77
CA LEU A 14 12.90 29.27 -64.16
C LEU A 14 11.75 29.22 -65.18
N THR A 15 10.51 28.95 -64.77
CA THR A 15 9.36 28.99 -65.68
C THR A 15 8.95 30.44 -65.92
N SER A 16 9.24 30.97 -67.11
CA SER A 16 8.83 32.30 -67.56
C SER A 16 7.34 32.55 -67.26
N PHE A 17 7.04 33.54 -66.43
CA PHE A 17 5.69 33.97 -66.09
C PHE A 17 5.01 34.60 -67.31
N ALA A 18 4.49 33.77 -68.21
CA ALA A 18 3.64 34.20 -69.32
C ALA A 18 2.18 34.25 -68.87
N GLN A 19 1.54 35.40 -68.98
CA GLN A 19 0.15 35.56 -68.54
C GLN A 19 -0.80 35.42 -69.72
N LYS A 20 -1.69 34.43 -69.68
CA LYS A 20 -2.70 34.19 -70.72
C LYS A 20 -3.97 34.98 -70.40
N VAL A 21 -4.46 35.75 -71.37
CA VAL A 21 -5.68 36.56 -71.29
C VAL A 21 -6.60 36.17 -72.45
N GLU A 22 -7.89 35.94 -72.18
CA GLU A 22 -8.87 35.55 -73.19
C GLU A 22 -9.83 36.70 -73.47
N LYS A 23 -9.86 37.18 -74.73
CA LYS A 23 -10.75 38.27 -75.14
C LYS A 23 -11.30 37.99 -76.54
N LYS A 24 -12.63 38.06 -76.69
CA LYS A 24 -13.35 37.81 -77.97
C LYS A 24 -12.99 36.45 -78.61
N GLY A 25 -12.80 35.40 -77.82
CA GLY A 25 -12.48 34.04 -78.30
C GLY A 25 -11.06 33.83 -78.81
N LYS A 26 -10.15 34.80 -78.61
CA LYS A 26 -8.70 34.67 -78.88
C LYS A 26 -7.92 34.72 -77.56
N THR A 27 -6.90 33.87 -77.44
CA THR A 27 -6.00 33.83 -76.28
C THR A 27 -4.72 34.59 -76.58
N TYR A 28 -4.46 35.63 -75.81
CA TYR A 28 -3.26 36.46 -75.92
C TYR A 28 -2.28 36.10 -74.78
N GLU A 29 -0.98 36.05 -75.09
CA GLU A 29 0.08 35.94 -74.10
C GLU A 29 0.69 37.32 -73.82
N VAL A 30 0.63 37.77 -72.56
CA VAL A 30 1.23 39.03 -72.14
C VAL A 30 2.54 38.74 -71.43
N LYS A 31 3.64 39.31 -71.94
CA LYS A 31 4.99 39.21 -71.38
C LYS A 31 5.66 40.59 -71.47
N ASN A 32 6.12 41.14 -70.34
CA ASN A 32 6.82 42.43 -70.30
C ASN A 32 6.14 43.53 -71.15
N GLU A 33 4.84 43.74 -70.94
CA GLU A 33 4.00 44.76 -71.63
C GLU A 33 3.79 44.57 -73.14
N LYS A 34 4.30 43.47 -73.71
CA LYS A 34 4.05 43.03 -75.09
C LYS A 34 2.94 42.00 -75.14
N ILE A 35 2.12 42.07 -76.19
CA ILE A 35 0.98 41.19 -76.42
C ILE A 35 1.31 40.28 -77.62
N PHE A 36 1.32 38.98 -77.36
CA PHE A 36 1.58 37.96 -78.38
C PHE A 36 0.31 37.17 -78.68
N LEU A 37 0.09 36.86 -79.97
CA LEU A 37 -0.94 35.93 -80.41
C LEU A 37 -0.26 34.84 -81.23
N ASN A 38 -0.41 33.58 -80.83
CA ASN A 38 0.24 32.43 -81.48
C ASN A 38 1.79 32.56 -81.63
N GLY A 39 2.44 33.34 -80.76
CA GLY A 39 3.89 33.55 -80.76
C GLY A 39 4.38 34.78 -81.54
N GLU A 40 3.50 35.49 -82.24
CA GLU A 40 3.83 36.71 -82.98
C GLU A 40 3.52 37.97 -82.15
N ASP A 41 4.40 38.97 -82.17
CA ASP A 41 4.22 40.25 -81.47
C ASP A 41 3.25 41.13 -82.26
N ILE A 42 2.04 41.31 -81.72
CA ILE A 42 0.97 42.07 -82.37
C ILE A 42 0.69 43.38 -81.64
N THR A 43 1.62 43.83 -80.79
CA THR A 43 1.45 44.99 -79.91
C THR A 43 1.19 46.29 -80.67
N GLU A 44 1.80 46.46 -81.85
CA GLU A 44 1.67 47.65 -82.70
C GLU A 44 0.50 47.56 -83.69
N ILE A 45 -0.03 46.36 -83.93
CA ILE A 45 -1.14 46.09 -84.85
C ILE A 45 -2.49 46.27 -84.14
N LEU A 46 -2.52 46.06 -82.82
CA LEU A 46 -3.72 46.25 -82.02
C LEU A 46 -4.08 47.74 -81.88
N THR A 47 -5.38 48.02 -81.89
CA THR A 47 -5.90 49.34 -81.53
C THR A 47 -5.54 49.67 -80.07
N ILE A 48 -5.32 50.95 -79.78
CA ILE A 48 -4.93 51.45 -78.45
C ILE A 48 -5.95 51.00 -77.38
N GLU A 49 -7.24 50.98 -77.72
CA GLU A 49 -8.32 50.53 -76.84
C GLU A 49 -8.23 49.03 -76.52
N GLU A 50 -7.90 48.18 -77.50
CA GLU A 50 -7.80 46.74 -77.29
C GLU A 50 -6.57 46.36 -76.49
N ARG A 51 -5.42 46.99 -76.77
CA ARG A 51 -4.16 46.81 -76.03
C ARG A 51 -4.34 47.18 -74.55
N THR A 52 -4.91 48.35 -74.28
CA THR A 52 -5.15 48.81 -72.90
C THR A 52 -6.08 47.90 -72.13
N THR A 53 -7.10 47.33 -72.76
CA THR A 53 -7.98 46.36 -72.09
C THR A 53 -7.26 45.06 -71.75
N ILE A 54 -6.49 44.49 -72.69
CA ILE A 54 -5.76 43.23 -72.47
C ILE A 54 -4.71 43.39 -71.37
N LEU A 55 -4.01 44.53 -71.35
CA LEU A 55 -3.06 44.86 -70.28
C LEU A 55 -3.75 45.06 -68.93
N LYS A 56 -4.95 45.68 -68.88
CA LYS A 56 -5.75 45.80 -67.65
C LYS A 56 -6.21 44.44 -67.13
N GLU A 57 -6.69 43.55 -68.00
CA GLU A 57 -7.09 42.18 -67.62
C GLU A 57 -5.89 41.37 -67.10
N ALA A 58 -4.73 41.48 -67.75
CA ALA A 58 -3.48 40.89 -67.26
C ALA A 58 -3.08 41.44 -65.88
N ALA A 59 -3.18 42.75 -65.66
CA ALA A 59 -2.92 43.36 -64.36
C ALA A 59 -3.88 42.81 -63.28
N ILE A 60 -5.19 42.71 -63.57
CA ILE A 60 -6.19 42.15 -62.66
C ILE A 60 -5.90 40.68 -62.33
N ILE A 61 -5.53 39.86 -63.31
CA ILE A 61 -5.18 38.45 -63.07
C ILE A 61 -3.92 38.37 -62.20
N THR A 62 -2.95 39.27 -62.40
CA THR A 62 -1.74 39.35 -61.58
C THR A 62 -2.08 39.71 -60.14
N GLU A 63 -2.89 40.75 -59.91
CA GLU A 63 -3.33 41.13 -58.56
C GLU A 63 -4.13 40.00 -57.88
N LYS A 64 -5.07 39.37 -58.59
CA LYS A 64 -5.80 38.20 -58.08
C LYS A 64 -4.87 37.05 -57.70
N SER A 65 -3.83 36.79 -58.49
CA SER A 65 -2.85 35.74 -58.20
C SER A 65 -1.99 36.09 -56.98
N LYS A 66 -1.56 37.34 -56.83
CA LYS A 66 -0.83 37.84 -55.65
C LYS A 66 -1.68 37.71 -54.38
N VAL A 67 -2.92 38.18 -54.41
CA VAL A 67 -3.86 38.08 -53.28
C VAL A 67 -4.12 36.61 -52.91
N LYS A 68 -4.26 35.72 -53.89
CA LYS A 68 -4.42 34.28 -53.64
C LYS A 68 -3.17 33.66 -52.99
N ILE A 69 -1.98 34.04 -53.44
CA ILE A 69 -0.71 33.59 -52.88
C ILE A 69 -0.57 34.09 -51.44
N GLU A 70 -0.82 35.38 -51.20
CA GLU A 70 -0.74 36.00 -49.87
C GLU A 70 -1.73 35.35 -48.89
N ASN A 71 -2.99 35.14 -49.30
CA ASN A 71 -3.97 34.42 -48.50
C ASN A 71 -3.54 32.97 -48.20
N THR A 72 -2.92 32.29 -49.16
CA THR A 72 -2.42 30.91 -48.96
C THR A 72 -1.24 30.88 -47.99
N VAL A 73 -0.35 31.88 -48.05
CA VAL A 73 0.80 32.00 -47.14
C VAL A 73 0.30 32.29 -45.72
N VAL A 74 -0.62 33.24 -45.55
CA VAL A 74 -1.22 33.56 -44.25
C VAL A 74 -1.92 32.34 -43.64
N GLN A 75 -2.71 31.60 -44.44
CA GLN A 75 -3.34 30.36 -43.99
C GLN A 75 -2.32 29.31 -43.52
N LYS A 76 -1.26 29.07 -44.30
CA LYS A 76 -0.21 28.10 -43.94
C LYS A 76 0.58 28.52 -42.69
N GLU A 77 0.86 29.82 -42.53
CA GLU A 77 1.53 30.33 -41.33
C GLU A 77 0.66 30.18 -40.08
N GLU A 78 -0.65 30.41 -40.20
CA GLU A 78 -1.60 30.22 -39.10
C GLU A 78 -1.73 28.74 -38.71
N GLU A 79 -1.80 27.83 -39.69
CA GLU A 79 -1.76 26.39 -39.45
C GLU A 79 -0.44 25.95 -38.77
N LEU A 80 0.70 26.46 -39.22
CA LEU A 80 2.00 26.16 -38.63
C LEU A 80 2.09 26.65 -37.17
N LYS A 81 1.53 27.83 -36.87
CA LYS A 81 1.43 28.34 -35.49
C LYS A 81 0.55 27.43 -34.62
N LYS A 82 -0.63 27.03 -35.10
CA LYS A 82 -1.53 26.11 -34.39
C LYS A 82 -0.89 24.74 -34.12
N VAL A 83 -0.13 24.20 -35.07
CA VAL A 83 0.59 22.93 -34.90
C VAL A 83 1.69 23.04 -33.85
N LYS A 84 2.47 24.13 -33.86
CA LYS A 84 3.51 24.37 -32.85
C LYS A 84 2.92 24.50 -31.45
N GLU A 85 1.85 25.27 -31.28
CA GLU A 85 1.18 25.45 -30.00
C GLU A 85 0.61 24.13 -29.44
N ARG A 86 -0.03 23.31 -30.30
CA ARG A 86 -0.50 21.96 -29.90
C ARG A 86 0.64 21.06 -29.46
N ALA A 87 1.77 21.07 -30.17
CA ALA A 87 2.94 20.27 -29.83
C ALA A 87 3.58 20.72 -28.50
N GLU A 88 3.57 22.02 -28.18
CA GLU A 88 4.05 22.52 -26.88
C GLU A 88 3.08 22.16 -25.75
N LEU A 89 1.77 22.25 -25.97
CA LEU A 89 0.75 21.86 -25.00
C LEU A 89 0.84 20.35 -24.68
N GLU A 90 1.04 19.51 -25.69
CA GLU A 90 1.20 18.06 -25.50
C GLU A 90 2.48 17.73 -24.72
N LYS A 91 3.59 18.41 -25.01
CA LYS A 91 4.83 18.27 -24.23
C LYS A 91 4.67 18.73 -22.78
N ALA A 92 3.90 19.79 -22.54
CA ALA A 92 3.61 20.26 -21.18
C ALA A 92 2.79 19.22 -20.41
N LYS A 93 1.72 18.69 -21.02
CA LYS A 93 0.89 17.63 -20.43
C LYS A 93 1.69 16.35 -20.13
N ALA A 94 2.53 15.91 -21.07
CA ALA A 94 3.37 14.72 -20.87
C ALA A 94 4.38 14.91 -19.72
N LYS A 95 4.91 16.13 -19.51
CA LYS A 95 5.78 16.44 -18.37
C LYS A 95 5.02 16.41 -17.05
N GLU A 96 3.85 17.02 -17.00
CA GLU A 96 2.98 17.04 -15.81
C GLU A 96 2.55 15.62 -15.41
N GLU A 97 2.13 14.80 -16.37
CA GLU A 97 1.76 13.41 -16.14
C GLU A 97 2.94 12.57 -15.63
N ALA A 98 4.14 12.76 -16.19
CA ALA A 98 5.36 12.09 -15.73
C ALA A 98 5.77 12.51 -14.30
N GLU A 99 5.57 13.78 -13.94
CA GLU A 99 5.84 14.28 -12.59
C GLU A 99 4.84 13.73 -11.57
N MET A 100 3.55 13.70 -11.91
CA MET A 100 2.50 13.09 -11.10
C MET A 100 2.75 11.59 -10.88
N ALA A 101 3.17 10.86 -11.93
CA ALA A 101 3.51 9.45 -11.83
C ALA A 101 4.73 9.21 -10.91
N LYS A 102 5.75 10.09 -10.96
CA LYS A 102 6.89 10.03 -10.04
C LYS A 102 6.48 10.26 -8.60
N MET A 103 5.67 11.30 -8.33
CA MET A 103 5.19 11.59 -6.98
C MET A 103 4.33 10.44 -6.41
N GLN A 104 3.46 9.84 -7.23
CA GLN A 104 2.66 8.68 -6.81
C GLN A 104 3.55 7.47 -6.47
N LYS A 105 4.59 7.22 -7.26
CA LYS A 105 5.53 6.12 -7.02
C LYS A 105 6.35 6.33 -5.74
N GLU A 106 6.79 7.56 -5.47
CA GLU A 106 7.52 7.90 -4.24
C GLU A 106 6.63 7.74 -3.00
N LYS A 107 5.39 8.24 -3.04
CA LYS A 107 4.40 8.02 -1.96
C LYS A 107 4.14 6.53 -1.70
N ALA A 108 3.99 5.74 -2.75
CA ALA A 108 3.80 4.29 -2.62
C ALA A 108 5.02 3.59 -2.01
N GLN A 109 6.24 4.02 -2.36
CA GLN A 109 7.48 3.50 -1.75
C GLN A 109 7.60 3.87 -0.27
N GLU A 110 7.30 5.11 0.10
CA GLU A 110 7.35 5.57 1.48
C GLU A 110 6.31 4.83 2.36
N GLU A 111 5.11 4.61 1.83
CA GLU A 111 4.05 3.85 2.51
C GLU A 111 4.44 2.38 2.68
N ALA A 112 5.02 1.76 1.65
CA ALA A 112 5.53 0.39 1.73
C ALA A 112 6.65 0.24 2.77
N GLU A 113 7.56 1.21 2.87
CA GLU A 113 8.63 1.19 3.88
C GLU A 113 8.07 1.35 5.30
N LYS A 114 7.12 2.29 5.51
CA LYS A 114 6.42 2.46 6.80
C LYS A 114 5.66 1.21 7.20
N ALA A 115 4.99 0.56 6.25
CA ALA A 115 4.28 -0.70 6.48
C ALA A 115 5.25 -1.83 6.86
N ALA A 116 6.39 -1.96 6.16
CA ALA A 116 7.41 -2.95 6.46
C ALA A 116 8.04 -2.74 7.86
N LYS A 117 8.35 -1.49 8.21
CA LYS A 117 8.91 -1.13 9.53
C LYS A 117 7.92 -1.42 10.67
N THR A 118 6.63 -1.17 10.44
CA THR A 118 5.56 -1.46 11.40
C THR A 118 5.39 -2.97 11.59
N LYS A 119 5.32 -3.75 10.51
CA LYS A 119 5.25 -5.23 10.59
C LYS A 119 6.44 -5.82 11.35
N LYS A 120 7.67 -5.34 11.09
CA LYS A 120 8.88 -5.80 11.80
C LYS A 120 8.86 -5.47 13.30
N ARG A 121 8.25 -4.34 13.70
CA ARG A 121 8.06 -3.99 15.13
C ARG A 121 7.02 -4.90 15.77
N GLN A 122 5.87 -5.10 15.12
CA GLN A 122 4.81 -5.98 15.59
C GLN A 122 5.29 -7.43 15.75
N GLU A 123 6.08 -7.95 14.81
CA GLU A 123 6.65 -9.30 14.90
C GLU A 123 7.62 -9.45 16.09
N LYS A 124 8.49 -8.45 16.30
CA LYS A 124 9.40 -8.43 17.46
C LYS A 124 8.63 -8.39 18.78
N GLU A 125 7.57 -7.61 18.85
CA GLU A 125 6.72 -7.48 20.03
C GLU A 125 5.94 -8.76 20.31
N ALA A 126 5.33 -9.36 19.27
CA ALA A 126 4.67 -10.67 19.36
C ALA A 126 5.63 -11.76 19.85
N LYS A 127 6.87 -11.79 19.35
CA LYS A 127 7.90 -12.75 19.80
C LYS A 127 8.33 -12.53 21.26
N LYS A 128 8.35 -11.28 21.74
CA LYS A 128 8.61 -10.97 23.16
C LYS A 128 7.44 -11.44 24.03
N LEU A 129 6.21 -11.11 23.63
CA LEU A 129 4.98 -11.50 24.33
C LEU A 129 4.85 -13.03 24.43
N GLU A 130 5.15 -13.75 23.35
CA GLU A 130 5.10 -15.22 23.34
C GLU A 130 6.13 -15.83 24.32
N LYS A 131 7.35 -15.31 24.36
CA LYS A 131 8.39 -15.75 25.30
C LYS A 131 7.97 -15.48 26.75
N GLU A 132 7.37 -14.33 27.02
CA GLU A 132 6.90 -13.96 28.35
C GLU A 132 5.72 -14.83 28.79
N ARG A 133 4.75 -15.09 27.90
CA ARG A 133 3.65 -16.04 28.15
C ARG A 133 4.16 -17.44 28.45
N LYS A 134 5.14 -17.95 27.70
CA LYS A 134 5.76 -19.27 27.99
C LYS A 134 6.45 -19.32 29.35
N LYS A 135 7.08 -18.22 29.79
CA LYS A 135 7.69 -18.13 31.13
C LYS A 135 6.61 -18.09 32.22
N ALA A 136 5.58 -17.26 32.04
CA ALA A 136 4.45 -17.15 32.96
C ALA A 136 3.70 -18.48 33.11
N GLU A 137 3.45 -19.20 32.01
CA GLU A 137 2.79 -20.51 32.04
C GLU A 137 3.62 -21.55 32.81
N LYS A 138 4.94 -21.58 32.58
CA LYS A 138 5.84 -22.48 33.32
C LYS A 138 5.87 -22.14 34.81
N ALA A 139 5.89 -20.85 35.17
CA ALA A 139 5.84 -20.41 36.55
C ALA A 139 4.51 -20.79 37.22
N ALA A 140 3.38 -20.54 36.55
CA ALA A 140 2.06 -20.93 37.02
C ALA A 140 1.94 -22.44 37.25
N LYS A 141 2.41 -23.26 36.30
CA LYS A 141 2.42 -24.74 36.44
C LYS A 141 3.28 -25.21 37.63
N LYS A 142 4.41 -24.56 37.91
CA LYS A 142 5.24 -24.88 39.08
C LYS A 142 4.52 -24.51 40.38
N ALA A 143 3.98 -23.30 40.45
CA ALA A 143 3.23 -22.81 41.62
C ALA A 143 1.99 -23.68 41.90
N GLU A 144 1.27 -24.12 40.87
CA GLU A 144 0.11 -25.00 41.03
C GLU A 144 0.50 -26.38 41.59
N LYS A 145 1.59 -26.98 41.10
CA LYS A 145 2.09 -28.26 41.61
C LYS A 145 2.53 -28.15 43.08
N GLU A 146 3.18 -27.05 43.43
CA GLU A 146 3.62 -26.79 44.81
C GLU A 146 2.43 -26.59 45.75
N ARG A 147 1.44 -25.78 45.34
CA ARG A 147 0.18 -25.62 46.08
C ARG A 147 -0.53 -26.95 46.30
N LYS A 148 -0.64 -27.79 45.27
CA LYS A 148 -1.24 -29.14 45.39
C LYS A 148 -0.47 -30.05 46.36
N ARG A 149 0.87 -29.96 46.39
CA ARG A 149 1.70 -30.71 47.36
C ARG A 149 1.51 -30.20 48.78
N ALA A 150 1.52 -28.88 48.96
CA ALA A 150 1.27 -28.25 50.25
C ALA A 150 -0.14 -28.58 50.78
N GLU A 151 -1.17 -28.50 49.95
CA GLU A 151 -2.54 -28.87 50.32
C GLU A 151 -2.65 -30.34 50.72
N LYS A 152 -2.01 -31.26 49.98
CA LYS A 152 -1.97 -32.68 50.35
C LYS A 152 -1.22 -32.92 51.66
N ALA A 153 -0.13 -32.20 51.89
CA ALA A 153 0.63 -32.29 53.13
C ALA A 153 -0.18 -31.78 54.33
N LEU A 154 -0.85 -30.63 54.20
CA LEU A 154 -1.76 -30.10 55.20
C LEU A 154 -2.92 -31.06 55.49
N LYS A 155 -3.58 -31.60 54.46
CA LYS A 155 -4.64 -32.59 54.64
C LYS A 155 -4.16 -33.86 55.35
N LYS A 156 -2.93 -34.32 55.09
CA LYS A 156 -2.34 -35.46 55.81
C LYS A 156 -2.09 -35.11 57.27
N GLN A 157 -1.46 -33.97 57.52
CA GLN A 157 -1.21 -33.43 58.86
C GLN A 157 -2.50 -33.26 59.67
N GLU A 158 -3.55 -32.68 59.10
CA GLU A 158 -4.86 -32.56 59.75
C GLU A 158 -5.47 -33.91 60.11
N LYS A 159 -5.39 -34.89 59.21
CA LYS A 159 -5.86 -36.26 59.47
C LYS A 159 -5.08 -36.93 60.61
N LEU A 160 -3.77 -36.72 60.68
CA LEU A 160 -2.91 -37.24 61.75
C LEU A 160 -3.24 -36.55 63.08
N LYS A 161 -3.38 -35.23 63.10
CA LYS A 161 -3.83 -34.45 64.27
C LYS A 161 -5.19 -34.93 64.78
N SER A 162 -6.13 -35.18 63.88
CA SER A 162 -7.46 -35.70 64.21
C SER A 162 -7.39 -37.10 64.83
N LYS A 163 -6.56 -38.01 64.27
CA LYS A 163 -6.35 -39.35 64.82
C LYS A 163 -5.73 -39.30 66.22
N TYR A 164 -4.70 -38.47 66.40
CA TYR A 164 -4.07 -38.26 67.71
C TYR A 164 -5.07 -37.72 68.74
N LYS A 165 -5.81 -36.67 68.40
CA LYS A 165 -6.84 -36.09 69.30
C LYS A 165 -7.89 -37.13 69.72
N LYS A 166 -8.37 -37.95 68.77
CA LYS A 166 -9.34 -39.02 69.06
C LYS A 166 -8.75 -40.11 69.97
N ALA A 167 -7.48 -40.48 69.78
CA ALA A 167 -6.81 -41.44 70.64
C ALA A 167 -6.66 -40.89 72.07
N GLN A 168 -6.23 -39.62 72.20
CA GLN A 168 -6.07 -38.93 73.47
C GLN A 168 -7.40 -38.82 74.23
N GLU A 169 -8.48 -38.49 73.52
CA GLU A 169 -9.82 -38.43 74.10
C GLU A 169 -10.32 -39.80 74.60
N LYS A 170 -10.08 -40.87 73.82
CA LYS A 170 -10.40 -42.25 74.23
C LYS A 170 -9.63 -42.67 75.48
N LEU A 171 -8.33 -42.38 75.55
CA LEU A 171 -7.50 -42.65 76.72
C LEU A 171 -8.05 -41.90 77.93
N SER A 172 -8.30 -40.59 77.81
CA SER A 172 -8.83 -39.76 78.90
C SER A 172 -10.19 -40.25 79.41
N LYS A 173 -11.13 -40.58 78.51
CA LYS A 173 -12.43 -41.13 78.90
C LYS A 173 -12.29 -42.48 79.63
N THR A 174 -11.38 -43.33 79.17
CA THR A 174 -11.12 -44.64 79.78
C THR A 174 -10.48 -44.51 81.15
N GLN A 175 -9.44 -43.66 81.29
CA GLN A 175 -8.81 -43.33 82.58
C GLN A 175 -9.81 -42.75 83.57
N LYS A 176 -10.67 -41.80 83.13
CA LYS A 176 -11.73 -41.23 83.99
C LYS A 176 -12.72 -42.30 84.45
N LYS A 177 -13.10 -43.24 83.58
CA LYS A 177 -14.03 -44.33 83.93
C LYS A 177 -13.40 -45.31 84.92
N TYR A 178 -12.15 -45.71 84.69
CA TYR A 178 -11.39 -46.55 85.60
C TYR A 178 -11.27 -45.91 86.99
N GLN A 179 -10.84 -44.65 87.07
CA GLN A 179 -10.72 -43.91 88.33
C GLN A 179 -12.06 -43.83 89.08
N LYS A 180 -13.18 -43.61 88.36
CA LYS A 180 -14.53 -43.62 88.97
C LYS A 180 -14.92 -44.98 89.53
N LEU A 181 -14.62 -46.08 88.83
CA LEU A 181 -14.96 -47.44 89.28
C LEU A 181 -14.07 -47.87 90.47
N LYS A 182 -12.78 -47.56 90.41
CA LYS A 182 -11.82 -47.77 91.50
C LYS A 182 -12.25 -47.04 92.78
N LYS A 183 -12.60 -45.75 92.67
CA LYS A 183 -13.13 -44.96 93.80
C LYS A 183 -14.41 -45.53 94.41
N LYS A 184 -15.24 -46.22 93.61
CA LYS A 184 -16.49 -46.84 94.08
C LYS A 184 -16.30 -48.25 94.64
N GLY A 185 -15.07 -48.79 94.65
CA GLY A 185 -14.80 -50.17 95.09
C GLY A 185 -15.44 -51.25 94.22
N LYS A 186 -15.83 -50.92 92.97
CA LYS A 186 -16.57 -51.83 92.07
C LYS A 186 -15.66 -52.65 91.15
N LEU A 187 -14.37 -52.77 91.47
CA LEU A 187 -13.38 -53.52 90.69
C LEU A 187 -12.88 -54.70 91.53
N SER A 188 -12.97 -55.90 90.97
CA SER A 188 -12.24 -57.05 91.50
C SER A 188 -10.75 -56.94 91.11
N PRO A 189 -9.83 -57.64 91.80
CA PRO A 189 -8.40 -57.63 91.45
C PRO A 189 -8.14 -58.01 89.98
N VAL A 190 -8.88 -59.00 89.46
CA VAL A 190 -8.79 -59.44 88.06
C VAL A 190 -9.32 -58.39 87.09
N ASP A 191 -10.39 -57.67 87.46
CA ASP A 191 -10.91 -56.59 86.62
C ASP A 191 -9.98 -55.38 86.61
N GLU A 192 -9.32 -55.07 87.73
CA GLU A 192 -8.33 -54.00 87.82
C GLU A 192 -7.17 -54.22 86.86
N GLU A 193 -6.65 -55.45 86.78
CA GLU A 193 -5.63 -55.83 85.83
C GLU A 193 -6.09 -55.64 84.37
N LYS A 194 -7.31 -56.09 84.01
CA LYS A 194 -7.88 -55.88 82.66
C LYS A 194 -8.05 -54.40 82.32
N TRP A 195 -8.41 -53.56 83.29
CA TRP A 195 -8.53 -52.11 83.08
C TRP A 195 -7.17 -51.45 82.89
N LEU A 196 -6.15 -51.86 83.64
CA LEU A 196 -4.77 -51.39 83.48
C LEU A 196 -4.21 -51.78 82.12
N GLU A 197 -4.34 -53.05 81.71
CA GLU A 197 -3.92 -53.54 80.40
C GLU A 197 -4.61 -52.78 79.26
N LYS A 198 -5.90 -52.45 79.41
CA LYS A 198 -6.64 -51.64 78.44
C LYS A 198 -6.14 -50.19 78.36
N ILE A 199 -5.79 -49.58 79.50
CA ILE A 199 -5.25 -48.22 79.54
C ILE A 199 -3.86 -48.20 78.91
N GLU A 200 -3.03 -49.20 79.18
CA GLU A 200 -1.70 -49.37 78.60
C GLU A 200 -1.78 -49.50 77.06
N LYS A 201 -2.63 -50.40 76.56
CA LYS A 201 -2.90 -50.52 75.11
C LYS A 201 -3.39 -49.21 74.49
N LEU A 202 -4.23 -48.45 75.19
CA LEU A 202 -4.69 -47.14 74.69
C LEU A 202 -3.60 -46.07 74.75
N SER A 203 -2.71 -46.12 75.74
CA SER A 203 -1.54 -45.25 75.86
C SER A 203 -0.57 -45.49 74.70
N GLU A 204 -0.25 -46.75 74.44
CA GLU A 204 0.61 -47.15 73.31
C GLU A 204 0.01 -46.71 71.97
N ASN A 205 -1.32 -46.78 71.81
CA ASN A 205 -2.01 -46.26 70.62
C ASN A 205 -1.93 -44.73 70.48
N VAL A 206 -1.91 -43.98 71.59
CA VAL A 206 -1.72 -42.53 71.59
C VAL A 206 -0.28 -42.19 71.20
N GLU A 207 0.70 -42.91 71.73
CA GLU A 207 2.11 -42.75 71.36
C GLU A 207 2.35 -43.04 69.89
N LYS A 208 1.87 -44.17 69.37
CA LYS A 208 1.94 -44.49 67.94
C LYS A 208 1.24 -43.45 67.05
N ALA A 209 0.16 -42.82 67.53
CA ALA A 209 -0.50 -41.75 66.80
C ALA A 209 0.27 -40.42 66.86
N LYS A 210 1.02 -40.17 67.94
CA LYS A 210 1.90 -39.00 68.12
C LYS A 210 3.17 -39.12 67.28
N GLU A 211 3.77 -40.31 67.20
CA GLU A 211 4.95 -40.57 66.36
C GLU A 211 4.65 -40.40 64.87
N ARG A 212 3.39 -40.69 64.47
CA ARG A 212 2.95 -40.54 63.07
C ARG A 212 2.59 -39.10 62.69
N LEU A 213 2.52 -38.19 63.66
CA LEU A 213 2.12 -36.79 63.47
C LEU A 213 3.30 -35.93 63.04
#